data_AF-A0A2G8CTN9-F1
#
_entry.id   AF-A0A2G8CTN9-F1
#
_cell.length_a   1.000
_cell.length_b   1.000
_cell.length_c   1.000
_cell.angle_alpha   90.00
_cell.angle_beta   90.00
_cell.angle_gamma   90.00
#
_symmetry.space_group_name_H-M   'P 1'
#
loop_
_entity.id
_entity.type
_entity.pdbx_description
1 polymer ?
#
loop_
_entity_poly.entity_id
_entity_poly.type
_entity_poly.pdbx_seq_one_letter_code
_entity_poly.pdbx_strand_id
1 'polypeptide(L)'
;MEIITQFFDWFWDPANAVIRWIIIGVLVVALLFVVLLIWGKFAPLAHHKDFPVDTREANLLALGFQQILNSGELWNDPTASTLTAKQKQELARMWGLNSTQDVIENVERLTTQRRRRELWQQLLALRARAAQANGGRRPSERQWIAAIKEAGGTGKGEERDFVRAVNYYEKELGKKMFPANEPVVSLDGYALGQAAAVPVWGVGMGLISRADSMKLVEYVNGLARTEFDSWAAFGRSYALGRVMHWSDGTMDEKQANRGGDAVVAMQHALDGKRRGPWGLLPWRI
;
A
#
# COMPACT_ATOMS: atom_id res chain seq x y z
N MET A 1 11.06 41.62 -5.45
CA MET A 1 10.58 41.93 -6.82
C MET A 1 11.74 42.33 -7.70
N GLU A 2 12.55 43.32 -7.29
CA GLU A 2 13.70 43.85 -8.05
C GLU A 2 14.73 42.79 -8.52
N ILE A 3 15.05 41.80 -7.68
CA ILE A 3 15.96 40.69 -8.05
C ILE A 3 15.37 39.79 -9.14
N ILE A 4 14.04 39.59 -9.15
CA ILE A 4 13.36 38.77 -10.15
C ILE A 4 13.34 39.51 -11.50
N THR A 5 13.11 40.83 -11.47
CA THR A 5 13.13 41.67 -12.67
C THR A 5 14.52 41.75 -13.28
N GLN A 6 15.56 41.98 -12.47
CA GLN A 6 16.95 42.01 -12.93
C GLN A 6 17.40 40.68 -13.54
N PHE A 7 17.00 39.56 -12.94
CA PHE A 7 17.27 38.24 -13.50
C PHE A 7 16.52 38.03 -14.83
N PHE A 8 15.26 38.47 -14.92
CA PHE A 8 14.45 38.35 -16.12
C PHE A 8 15.05 39.15 -17.28
N ASP A 9 15.44 40.39 -17.03
CA ASP A 9 16.05 41.26 -18.03
C ASP A 9 17.41 40.71 -18.50
N TRP A 10 18.25 40.24 -17.56
CA TRP A 10 19.50 39.57 -17.87
C TRP A 10 19.29 38.28 -18.70
N PHE A 11 18.28 37.47 -18.37
CA PHE A 11 18.02 36.21 -19.04
C PHE A 11 17.54 36.39 -20.49
N TRP A 12 16.78 37.46 -20.76
CA TRP A 12 16.28 37.78 -22.10
C TRP A 12 17.23 38.63 -22.94
N ASP A 13 18.32 39.13 -22.36
CA ASP A 13 19.38 39.82 -23.09
C ASP A 13 19.90 38.96 -24.26
N PRO A 14 20.00 39.52 -25.49
CA PRO A 14 20.59 38.83 -26.64
C PRO A 14 22.01 38.31 -26.40
N ALA A 15 22.83 38.98 -25.59
CA ALA A 15 24.21 38.58 -25.27
C ALA A 15 24.25 37.26 -24.49
N ASN A 16 23.18 36.91 -23.79
CA ASN A 16 23.09 35.70 -22.98
C ASN A 16 22.38 34.53 -23.70
N ALA A 17 22.19 34.62 -25.02
CA ALA A 17 21.44 33.64 -25.80
C ALA A 17 21.95 32.19 -25.61
N VAL A 18 23.27 31.97 -25.58
CA VAL A 18 23.86 30.63 -25.40
C VAL A 18 23.56 30.08 -23.99
N ILE A 19 23.73 30.90 -22.96
CA ILE A 19 23.47 30.53 -21.56
C ILE A 19 21.98 30.24 -21.36
N ARG A 20 21.09 31.04 -21.96
CA ARG A 20 19.65 30.82 -21.97
C ARG A 20 19.28 29.46 -22.56
N TRP A 21 19.86 29.07 -23.69
CA TRP A 21 19.60 27.76 -24.30
C TRP A 21 20.09 26.60 -23.43
N ILE A 22 21.22 26.75 -22.73
CA ILE A 22 21.71 25.76 -21.78
C ILE A 22 20.73 25.61 -20.61
N ILE A 23 20.29 26.72 -20.01
CA ILE A 23 19.34 26.70 -18.88
C ILE A 23 18.00 26.07 -19.30
N ILE A 24 17.46 26.45 -20.46
CA ILE A 24 16.23 25.86 -21.01
C ILE A 24 16.44 24.36 -21.26
N GLY A 25 17.57 23.96 -21.85
CA GLY A 25 17.91 22.55 -22.09
C GLY A 25 17.93 21.73 -20.80
N VAL A 26 18.58 22.24 -19.74
CA VAL A 26 18.62 21.59 -18.42
C VAL A 26 17.21 21.51 -17.81
N LEU A 27 16.41 22.57 -17.90
CA LEU A 27 15.03 22.56 -17.39
C LEU A 27 14.14 21.58 -18.15
N VAL A 28 14.29 21.46 -19.47
CA VAL A 28 13.57 20.49 -20.30
C VAL A 28 13.99 19.06 -19.95
N VAL A 29 15.29 18.79 -19.78
CA VAL A 29 15.76 17.45 -19.36
C VAL A 29 15.31 17.12 -17.95
N ALA A 30 15.36 18.07 -17.01
CA ALA A 30 14.85 17.89 -15.66
C ALA A 30 13.33 17.65 -15.65
N LEU A 31 12.58 18.39 -16.46
CA LEU A 31 11.14 18.19 -16.64
C LEU A 31 10.85 16.83 -17.26
N LEU A 32 11.56 16.42 -18.31
CA LEU A 32 11.43 15.11 -18.92
C LEU A 32 11.78 14.00 -17.92
N PHE A 33 12.81 14.18 -17.11
CA PHE A 33 13.18 13.25 -16.05
C PHE A 33 12.10 13.16 -14.96
N VAL A 34 11.53 14.29 -14.54
CA VAL A 34 10.40 14.33 -13.60
C VAL A 34 9.16 13.69 -14.21
N VAL A 35 8.85 13.97 -15.47
CA VAL A 35 7.74 13.35 -16.22
C VAL A 35 7.96 11.85 -16.34
N LEU A 36 9.17 11.39 -16.69
CA LEU A 36 9.53 9.97 -16.77
C LEU A 36 9.51 9.29 -15.40
N LEU A 37 9.87 9.99 -14.31
CA LEU A 37 9.74 9.46 -12.96
C LEU A 37 8.27 9.33 -12.53
N ILE A 38 7.43 10.30 -12.89
CA ILE A 38 6.00 10.29 -12.58
C ILE A 38 5.25 9.26 -13.44
N TRP A 39 5.52 9.21 -14.74
CA TRP A 39 4.96 8.21 -15.67
C TRP A 39 5.52 6.81 -15.41
N GLY A 40 6.82 6.69 -15.11
CA GLY A 40 7.48 5.41 -14.85
C GLY A 40 7.00 4.74 -13.55
N LYS A 41 6.67 5.54 -12.53
CA LYS A 41 6.06 5.02 -11.29
C LYS A 41 4.70 4.33 -11.49
N PHE A 42 4.02 4.62 -12.59
CA PHE A 42 2.70 4.05 -12.89
C PHE A 42 2.57 3.60 -14.36
N ALA A 43 3.69 3.26 -15.00
CA ALA A 43 3.69 2.54 -16.26
C ALA A 43 2.77 1.32 -16.12
N PRO A 44 1.95 0.98 -17.13
CA PRO A 44 0.85 0.02 -17.03
C PRO A 44 1.33 -1.22 -16.27
N LEU A 45 0.82 -1.36 -15.03
CA LEU A 45 1.09 -2.41 -14.05
C LEU A 45 2.16 -3.39 -14.51
N ALA A 46 3.41 -2.98 -14.32
CA ALA A 46 4.56 -3.71 -14.81
C ALA A 46 4.46 -5.17 -14.34
N HIS A 47 4.36 -6.06 -15.31
CA HIS A 47 4.27 -7.50 -15.11
C HIS A 47 5.38 -8.16 -15.93
N HIS A 48 5.87 -9.27 -15.43
CA HIS A 48 6.86 -10.08 -16.10
C HIS A 48 6.20 -10.84 -17.25
N LYS A 49 6.77 -10.75 -18.45
CA LYS A 49 6.16 -11.30 -19.67
C LYS A 49 6.12 -12.84 -19.68
N ASP A 50 7.07 -13.47 -19.00
CA ASP A 50 7.18 -14.94 -18.96
C ASP A 50 6.27 -15.58 -17.91
N PHE A 51 5.62 -14.78 -17.06
CA PHE A 51 4.65 -15.26 -16.07
C PHE A 51 3.23 -14.83 -16.46
N PRO A 52 2.26 -15.74 -16.57
CA PRO A 52 0.88 -15.38 -16.87
C PRO A 52 0.27 -14.44 -15.82
N VAL A 53 -0.78 -13.69 -16.21
CA VAL A 53 -1.48 -12.74 -15.33
C VAL A 53 -2.90 -13.15 -14.97
N ASP A 54 -3.36 -14.28 -15.50
CA ASP A 54 -4.73 -14.79 -15.44
C ASP A 54 -4.82 -16.21 -14.85
N THR A 55 -3.77 -16.67 -14.18
CA THR A 55 -3.69 -18.01 -13.57
C THR A 55 -3.98 -17.97 -12.07
N ARG A 56 -4.16 -19.16 -11.47
CA ARG A 56 -4.22 -19.34 -10.02
C ARG A 56 -2.99 -18.77 -9.32
N GLU A 57 -1.80 -19.00 -9.86
CA GLU A 57 -0.55 -18.47 -9.30
C GLU A 57 -0.54 -16.93 -9.32
N ALA A 58 -0.95 -16.32 -10.44
CA ALA A 58 -1.12 -14.88 -10.51
C ALA A 58 -2.15 -14.36 -9.48
N ASN A 59 -3.27 -15.05 -9.29
CA ASN A 59 -4.26 -14.72 -8.26
C ASN A 59 -3.68 -14.72 -6.85
N LEU A 60 -2.87 -15.74 -6.52
CA LEU A 60 -2.19 -15.84 -5.23
C LEU A 60 -1.20 -14.67 -5.02
N LEU A 61 -0.40 -14.35 -6.04
CA LEU A 61 0.58 -13.26 -6.00
C LEU A 61 -0.08 -11.87 -5.94
N ALA A 62 -1.27 -11.71 -6.54
CA ALA A 62 -2.01 -10.46 -6.54
C ALA A 62 -2.29 -9.92 -5.14
N LEU A 63 -2.36 -10.77 -4.10
CA LEU A 63 -2.48 -10.33 -2.72
C LEU A 63 -1.28 -9.48 -2.24
N GLY A 64 -0.08 -9.85 -2.69
CA GLY A 64 1.17 -9.14 -2.40
C GLY A 64 1.46 -7.96 -3.35
N PHE A 65 0.60 -7.73 -4.35
CA PHE A 65 0.81 -6.78 -5.46
C PHE A 65 1.47 -5.46 -5.04
N GLN A 66 0.88 -4.73 -4.08
CA GLN A 66 1.40 -3.42 -3.68
C GLN A 66 2.78 -3.53 -3.02
N GLN A 67 2.99 -4.56 -2.21
CA GLN A 67 4.25 -4.74 -1.50
C GLN A 67 5.38 -5.18 -2.45
N ILE A 68 5.08 -6.06 -3.42
CA ILE A 68 6.02 -6.52 -4.44
C ILE A 68 6.44 -5.36 -5.35
N LEU A 69 5.49 -4.54 -5.82
CA LEU A 69 5.80 -3.33 -6.58
C LEU A 69 6.63 -2.33 -5.79
N ASN A 70 6.34 -2.13 -4.50
CA ASN A 70 7.09 -1.21 -3.65
C ASN A 70 8.56 -1.63 -3.46
N SER A 71 8.88 -2.93 -3.60
CA SER A 71 10.26 -3.42 -3.63
C SER A 71 10.96 -3.27 -4.99
N GLY A 72 10.25 -2.79 -6.02
CA GLY A 72 10.76 -2.64 -7.39
C GLY A 72 10.59 -3.89 -8.26
N GLU A 73 9.85 -4.88 -7.79
CA GLU A 73 9.66 -6.16 -8.48
C GLU A 73 8.35 -6.19 -9.28
N LEU A 74 8.25 -7.14 -10.21
CA LEU A 74 7.06 -7.35 -11.03
C LEU A 74 6.06 -8.23 -10.28
N TRP A 75 4.80 -7.79 -10.19
CA TRP A 75 3.84 -8.38 -9.24
C TRP A 75 3.49 -9.85 -9.49
N ASN A 76 3.58 -10.32 -10.73
CA ASN A 76 3.27 -11.67 -11.16
C ASN A 76 4.51 -12.58 -11.24
N ASP A 77 5.69 -12.08 -10.85
CA ASP A 77 6.92 -12.86 -10.82
C ASP A 77 7.07 -13.56 -9.45
N PRO A 78 6.89 -14.89 -9.35
CA PRO A 78 7.02 -15.62 -8.08
C PRO A 78 8.49 -15.75 -7.62
N THR A 79 9.44 -15.27 -8.40
CA THR A 79 10.88 -15.46 -8.17
C THR A 79 11.63 -14.18 -7.84
N ALA A 80 10.98 -13.00 -7.92
CA ALA A 80 11.63 -11.70 -7.73
C ALA A 80 12.93 -11.58 -8.56
N SER A 81 12.84 -11.94 -9.84
CA SER A 81 13.98 -12.06 -10.76
C SER A 81 14.70 -10.72 -11.01
N THR A 82 14.03 -9.60 -10.74
CA THR A 82 14.56 -8.25 -10.98
C THR A 82 15.33 -7.68 -9.79
N LEU A 83 15.41 -8.40 -8.66
CA LEU A 83 16.15 -7.97 -7.47
C LEU A 83 17.64 -7.78 -7.74
N THR A 84 18.10 -6.54 -7.66
CA THR A 84 19.53 -6.21 -7.67
C THR A 84 20.21 -6.60 -6.36
N ALA A 85 21.55 -6.77 -6.37
CA ALA A 85 22.32 -7.05 -5.16
C ALA A 85 22.08 -6.01 -4.04
N LYS A 86 21.92 -4.73 -4.41
CA LYS A 86 21.60 -3.65 -3.46
C LYS A 86 20.21 -3.83 -2.83
N GLN A 87 19.19 -4.17 -3.63
CA GLN A 87 17.84 -4.44 -3.09
C GLN A 87 17.84 -5.68 -2.19
N LYS A 88 18.57 -6.75 -2.54
CA LYS A 88 18.71 -7.94 -1.68
C LYS A 88 19.32 -7.59 -0.33
N GLN A 89 20.40 -6.81 -0.32
CA GLN A 89 21.03 -6.35 0.93
C GLN A 89 20.07 -5.49 1.77
N GLU A 90 19.32 -4.60 1.12
CA GLU A 90 18.36 -3.74 1.81
C GLU A 90 17.17 -4.52 2.38
N LEU A 91 16.65 -5.52 1.65
CA LEU A 91 15.63 -6.44 2.15
C LEU A 91 16.16 -7.27 3.33
N ALA A 92 17.35 -7.85 3.23
CA ALA A 92 17.98 -8.57 4.33
C ALA A 92 18.10 -7.69 5.59
N ARG A 93 18.51 -6.43 5.42
CA ARG A 93 18.67 -5.47 6.52
C ARG A 93 17.34 -5.03 7.14
N MET A 94 16.33 -4.72 6.32
CA MET A 94 15.04 -4.20 6.80
C MET A 94 14.14 -5.29 7.40
N TRP A 95 14.22 -6.51 6.86
CA TRP A 95 13.32 -7.61 7.21
C TRP A 95 14.01 -8.73 8.00
N GLY A 96 15.33 -8.68 8.15
CA GLY A 96 16.10 -9.73 8.81
C GLY A 96 16.19 -11.03 8.01
N LEU A 97 16.06 -10.98 6.68
CA LEU A 97 16.03 -12.17 5.82
C LEU A 97 17.44 -12.69 5.51
N ASN A 98 17.94 -13.63 6.30
CA ASN A 98 19.26 -14.24 6.13
C ASN A 98 19.21 -15.76 5.95
N SER A 99 18.07 -16.39 6.24
CA SER A 99 17.89 -17.83 6.21
C SER A 99 16.46 -18.20 5.80
N THR A 100 16.25 -19.48 5.47
CA THR A 100 14.92 -20.06 5.29
C THR A 100 14.01 -19.81 6.50
N GLN A 101 14.57 -19.95 7.71
CA GLN A 101 13.84 -19.78 8.96
C GLN A 101 13.33 -18.35 9.11
N ASP A 102 14.15 -17.34 8.78
CA ASP A 102 13.74 -15.93 8.85
C ASP A 102 12.54 -15.63 7.94
N VAL A 103 12.46 -16.27 6.77
CA VAL A 103 11.32 -16.12 5.84
C VAL A 103 10.05 -16.65 6.49
N ILE A 104 10.12 -17.85 7.08
CA ILE A 104 8.98 -18.50 7.75
C ILE A 104 8.53 -17.66 8.95
N GLU A 105 9.46 -17.25 9.81
CA GLU A 105 9.17 -16.46 11.01
C GLU A 105 8.58 -15.09 10.68
N ASN A 106 9.02 -14.45 9.58
CA ASN A 106 8.40 -13.21 9.12
C ASN A 106 6.95 -13.43 8.67
N VAL A 107 6.66 -14.50 7.92
CA VAL A 107 5.27 -14.84 7.52
C VAL A 107 4.43 -15.16 8.75
N GLU A 108 4.95 -15.94 9.69
CA GLU A 108 4.25 -16.26 10.94
C GLU A 108 3.95 -14.98 11.72
N ARG A 109 4.95 -14.15 12.00
CA ARG A 109 4.80 -12.87 12.70
C ARG A 109 3.75 -11.97 12.02
N LEU A 110 3.79 -11.85 10.70
CA LEU A 110 2.84 -11.04 9.93
C LEU A 110 1.44 -11.67 9.82
N THR A 111 1.24 -12.92 10.25
CA THR A 111 -0.05 -13.60 10.21
C THR A 111 -0.63 -13.88 11.59
N THR A 112 0.19 -14.01 12.63
CA THR A 112 -0.23 -14.30 14.01
C THR A 112 -0.15 -13.06 14.89
N GLN A 113 0.89 -12.25 14.74
CA GLN A 113 1.11 -11.01 15.49
C GLN A 113 0.63 -9.78 14.72
N ARG A 114 -0.38 -9.94 13.84
CA ARG A 114 -1.02 -8.84 13.07
C ARG A 114 -1.51 -7.67 13.95
N ARG A 115 -1.63 -7.92 15.25
CA ARG A 115 -2.17 -6.99 16.26
C ARG A 115 -1.14 -5.94 16.66
N ARG A 116 -1.06 -4.83 15.93
CA ARG A 116 -0.72 -3.56 16.60
C ARG A 116 -1.92 -3.12 17.44
N ARG A 117 -1.67 -2.97 18.75
CA ARG A 117 -2.59 -2.66 19.86
C ARG A 117 -3.91 -3.43 19.83
N GLU A 118 -4.07 -4.42 20.71
CA GLU A 118 -5.33 -5.18 20.87
C GLU A 118 -6.56 -4.28 20.94
N LEU A 119 -6.40 -3.10 21.57
CA LEU A 119 -7.40 -2.05 21.60
C LEU A 119 -7.89 -1.64 20.20
N TRP A 120 -7.01 -1.39 19.23
CA TRP A 120 -7.39 -0.94 17.89
C TRP A 120 -8.26 -1.97 17.18
N GLN A 121 -7.93 -3.26 17.33
CA GLN A 121 -8.73 -4.34 16.76
C GLN A 121 -10.10 -4.45 17.43
N GLN A 122 -10.17 -4.30 18.76
CA GLN A 122 -11.44 -4.24 19.47
C GLN A 122 -12.30 -3.06 18.98
N LEU A 123 -11.70 -1.87 18.84
CA LEU A 123 -12.41 -0.68 18.34
C LEU A 123 -12.90 -0.85 16.90
N LEU A 124 -12.11 -1.47 16.02
CA LEU A 124 -12.53 -1.78 14.64
C LEU A 124 -13.62 -2.85 14.58
N ALA A 125 -13.61 -3.85 15.47
CA ALA A 125 -14.70 -4.81 15.59
C ALA A 125 -16.01 -4.12 16.01
N LEU A 126 -15.94 -3.16 16.93
CA LEU A 126 -17.08 -2.32 17.31
C LEU A 126 -17.55 -1.42 16.15
N ARG A 127 -16.60 -0.92 15.34
CA ARG A 127 -16.92 -0.20 14.10
C ARG A 127 -17.70 -1.07 13.11
N ALA A 128 -17.28 -2.33 12.95
CA ALA A 128 -17.92 -3.29 12.07
C ALA A 128 -19.37 -3.56 12.49
N ARG A 129 -19.60 -3.78 13.79
CA ARG A 129 -20.95 -3.93 14.35
C ARG A 129 -21.81 -2.68 14.14
N ALA A 130 -21.25 -1.49 14.39
CA ALA A 130 -21.95 -0.24 14.15
C ALA A 130 -22.29 -0.02 12.66
N ALA A 131 -21.41 -0.42 11.75
CA ALA A 131 -21.68 -0.39 10.31
C ALA A 131 -22.78 -1.36 9.90
N GLN A 132 -22.77 -2.59 10.42
CA GLN A 132 -23.81 -3.59 10.18
C GLN A 132 -25.19 -3.07 10.64
N ALA A 133 -25.26 -2.48 11.84
CA ALA A 133 -26.47 -1.84 12.33
C ALA A 133 -26.94 -0.66 11.46
N ASN A 134 -26.03 -0.05 10.70
CA ASN A 134 -26.29 1.07 9.78
C ASN A 134 -26.45 0.63 8.30
N GLY A 135 -26.84 -0.63 8.06
CA GLY A 135 -27.05 -1.16 6.71
C GLY A 135 -25.77 -1.28 5.89
N GLY A 136 -24.64 -1.56 6.53
CA GLY A 136 -23.31 -1.70 5.91
C GLY A 136 -22.59 -0.39 5.63
N ARG A 137 -23.19 0.76 5.94
CA ARG A 137 -22.58 2.08 5.71
C ARG A 137 -21.61 2.45 6.83
N ARG A 138 -20.59 3.22 6.48
CA ARG A 138 -19.65 3.80 7.44
C ARG A 138 -20.39 4.51 8.60
N PRO A 139 -20.12 4.15 9.87
CA PRO A 139 -20.71 4.85 11.01
C PRO A 139 -20.06 6.23 11.18
N SER A 140 -20.84 7.22 11.61
CA SER A 140 -20.32 8.51 12.07
C SER A 140 -19.45 8.35 13.33
N GLU A 141 -18.59 9.34 13.62
CA GLU A 141 -17.83 9.38 14.88
C GLU A 141 -18.73 9.18 16.10
N ARG A 142 -19.90 9.84 16.12
CA ARG A 142 -20.87 9.71 17.22
C ARG A 142 -21.40 8.29 17.37
N GLN A 143 -21.75 7.63 16.26
CA GLN A 143 -22.24 6.24 16.28
C GLN A 143 -21.15 5.28 16.75
N TRP A 144 -19.92 5.46 16.29
CA TRP A 144 -18.81 4.60 16.70
C TRP A 144 -18.47 4.79 18.19
N ILE A 145 -18.41 6.03 18.68
CA ILE A 145 -18.20 6.31 20.10
C ILE A 145 -19.36 5.78 20.97
N ALA A 146 -20.60 5.80 20.49
CA ALA A 146 -21.72 5.18 21.19
C ALA A 146 -21.53 3.66 21.31
N ALA A 147 -21.16 2.98 20.22
CA ALA A 147 -20.87 1.55 20.24
C ALA A 147 -19.70 1.17 21.17
N ILE A 148 -18.70 2.05 21.30
CA ILE A 148 -17.60 1.89 22.27
C ILE A 148 -18.12 1.94 23.71
N LYS A 149 -18.97 2.91 24.03
CA LYS A 149 -19.56 3.05 25.37
C LYS A 149 -20.51 1.91 25.72
N GLU A 150 -21.31 1.46 24.76
CA GLU A 150 -22.22 0.30 24.92
C GLU A 150 -21.45 -0.99 25.21
N ALA A 151 -20.24 -1.12 24.68
CA ALA A 151 -19.34 -2.25 24.96
C ALA A 151 -18.53 -2.10 26.26
N GLY A 152 -18.78 -1.06 27.06
CA GLY A 152 -18.09 -0.81 28.33
C GLY A 152 -16.84 0.07 28.25
N GLY A 153 -16.51 0.60 27.07
CA GLY A 153 -15.44 1.58 26.89
C GLY A 153 -15.81 3.00 27.36
N THR A 154 -14.84 3.90 27.37
CA THR A 154 -15.04 5.28 27.86
C THR A 154 -15.51 6.25 26.76
N GLY A 155 -15.16 5.95 25.50
CA GLY A 155 -15.27 6.85 24.36
C GLY A 155 -14.37 8.09 24.47
N LYS A 156 -13.28 8.02 25.26
CA LYS A 156 -12.34 9.11 25.56
C LYS A 156 -10.90 8.62 25.42
N GLY A 157 -9.94 9.54 25.55
CA GLY A 157 -8.51 9.24 25.48
C GLY A 157 -8.14 8.50 24.19
N GLU A 158 -7.37 7.43 24.32
CA GLU A 158 -6.87 6.63 23.20
C GLU A 158 -7.99 6.10 22.28
N GLU A 159 -9.15 5.74 22.83
CA GLU A 159 -10.30 5.28 22.02
C GLU A 159 -10.78 6.38 21.08
N ARG A 160 -10.89 7.60 21.59
CA ARG A 160 -11.34 8.75 20.80
C ARG A 160 -10.28 9.20 19.81
N ASP A 161 -9.01 9.16 20.21
CA ASP A 161 -7.90 9.55 19.35
C ASP A 161 -7.77 8.57 18.17
N PHE A 162 -7.93 7.28 18.42
CA PHE A 162 -7.98 6.26 17.36
C PHE A 162 -9.13 6.50 16.37
N VAL A 163 -10.36 6.73 16.88
CA VAL A 163 -11.53 7.02 16.03
C VAL A 163 -11.29 8.25 15.15
N ARG A 164 -10.72 9.31 15.73
CA ARG A 164 -10.36 10.54 15.01
C ARG A 164 -9.29 10.29 13.96
N ALA A 165 -8.26 9.53 14.27
CA ALA A 165 -7.20 9.20 13.33
C ALA A 165 -7.72 8.43 12.12
N VAL A 166 -8.54 7.40 12.35
CA VAL A 166 -9.19 6.64 11.26
C VAL A 166 -10.05 7.55 10.39
N ASN A 167 -10.90 8.39 11.00
CA ASN A 167 -11.75 9.32 10.24
C ASN A 167 -10.94 10.35 9.46
N TYR A 168 -9.86 10.88 10.06
CA TYR A 168 -8.94 11.81 9.41
C TYR A 168 -8.30 11.17 8.17
N TYR A 169 -7.71 9.99 8.32
CA TYR A 169 -7.04 9.33 7.20
C TYR A 169 -8.02 8.88 6.13
N GLU A 170 -9.18 8.34 6.48
CA GLU A 170 -10.19 8.01 5.47
C GLU A 170 -10.67 9.25 4.69
N LYS A 171 -10.74 10.42 5.33
CA LYS A 171 -11.05 11.69 4.67
C LYS A 171 -9.93 12.12 3.73
N GLU A 172 -8.68 12.11 4.19
CA GLU A 172 -7.52 12.52 3.40
C GLU A 172 -7.28 11.57 2.21
N LEU A 173 -7.36 10.26 2.44
CA LEU A 173 -7.31 9.24 1.40
C LEU A 173 -8.51 9.34 0.45
N GLY A 174 -9.68 9.74 0.96
CA GLY A 174 -10.90 10.02 0.18
C GLY A 174 -10.71 11.10 -0.89
N LYS A 175 -9.87 12.11 -0.63
CA LYS A 175 -9.49 13.12 -1.65
C LYS A 175 -8.80 12.49 -2.87
N LYS A 176 -8.22 11.30 -2.71
CA LYS A 176 -7.59 10.50 -3.76
C LYS A 176 -8.46 9.31 -4.19
N MET A 177 -9.80 9.45 -4.09
CA MET A 177 -10.80 8.48 -4.56
C MET A 177 -10.85 7.15 -3.77
N PHE A 178 -10.44 7.16 -2.49
CA PHE A 178 -10.79 6.07 -1.58
C PHE A 178 -12.32 5.94 -1.47
N PRO A 179 -12.94 4.75 -1.60
CA PRO A 179 -14.38 4.60 -1.50
C PRO A 179 -14.90 5.12 -0.16
N ALA A 180 -15.65 6.22 -0.18
CA ALA A 180 -16.04 6.93 1.04
C ALA A 180 -17.13 6.21 1.84
N ASN A 181 -17.86 5.29 1.21
CA ASN A 181 -19.12 4.79 1.76
C ASN A 181 -18.95 3.48 2.56
N GLU A 182 -17.93 2.68 2.22
CA GLU A 182 -17.65 1.41 2.89
C GLU A 182 -16.65 1.63 4.04
N PRO A 183 -16.89 1.05 5.22
CA PRO A 183 -16.00 1.17 6.37
C PRO A 183 -14.77 0.26 6.21
N VAL A 184 -13.62 0.74 6.68
CA VAL A 184 -12.49 -0.14 7.01
C VAL A 184 -12.73 -0.77 8.37
N VAL A 185 -12.90 -2.09 8.41
CA VAL A 185 -13.21 -2.87 9.62
C VAL A 185 -12.03 -3.70 10.13
N SER A 186 -10.91 -3.66 9.42
CA SER A 186 -9.63 -4.27 9.81
C SER A 186 -8.48 -3.48 9.18
N LEU A 187 -7.32 -3.47 9.84
CA LEU A 187 -6.06 -2.92 9.30
C LEU A 187 -5.08 -4.02 8.85
N ASP A 188 -5.48 -5.28 8.97
CA ASP A 188 -4.60 -6.44 8.75
C ASP A 188 -4.19 -6.60 7.27
N GLY A 189 -4.91 -5.95 6.33
CA GLY A 189 -4.58 -5.98 4.90
C GLY A 189 -3.14 -5.57 4.61
N TYR A 190 -2.58 -4.61 5.37
CA TYR A 190 -1.19 -4.20 5.20
C TYR A 190 -0.20 -5.31 5.58
N ALA A 191 -0.40 -5.94 6.74
CA ALA A 191 0.43 -7.05 7.20
C ALA A 191 0.30 -8.29 6.30
N LEU A 192 -0.91 -8.59 5.82
CA LEU A 192 -1.15 -9.72 4.91
C LEU A 192 -0.54 -9.50 3.52
N GLY A 193 -0.61 -8.28 2.98
CA GLY A 193 0.08 -7.94 1.74
C GLY A 193 1.61 -8.07 1.88
N GLN A 194 2.15 -7.75 3.05
CA GLN A 194 3.55 -8.02 3.38
C GLN A 194 3.86 -9.51 3.48
N ALA A 195 3.01 -10.27 4.17
CA ALA A 195 3.16 -11.70 4.35
C ALA A 195 3.14 -12.47 3.02
N ALA A 196 2.40 -11.97 2.02
CA ALA A 196 2.39 -12.54 0.68
C ALA A 196 3.65 -12.21 -0.14
N ALA A 197 4.34 -11.10 0.14
CA ALA A 197 5.54 -10.67 -0.58
C ALA A 197 6.84 -11.29 -0.04
N VAL A 198 6.92 -11.50 1.29
CA VAL A 198 8.12 -12.05 1.95
C VAL A 198 8.59 -13.39 1.33
N PRO A 199 7.72 -14.38 1.06
CA PRO A 199 8.13 -15.61 0.40
C PRO A 199 8.72 -15.39 -1.00
N VAL A 200 8.15 -14.47 -1.77
CA VAL A 200 8.62 -14.13 -3.13
C VAL A 200 10.03 -13.54 -3.09
N TRP A 201 10.31 -12.64 -2.14
CA TRP A 201 11.67 -12.15 -1.89
C TRP A 201 12.62 -13.27 -1.44
N GLY A 202 12.14 -14.19 -0.61
CA GLY A 202 12.89 -15.37 -0.17
C GLY A 202 13.39 -16.20 -1.35
N VAL A 203 12.60 -16.35 -2.41
CA VAL A 203 13.03 -17.02 -3.65
C VAL A 203 14.13 -16.21 -4.36
N GLY A 204 13.92 -14.92 -4.60
CA GLY A 204 14.89 -14.07 -5.29
C GLY A 204 16.22 -13.90 -4.54
N MET A 205 16.20 -14.08 -3.22
CA MET A 205 17.38 -14.11 -2.36
C MET A 205 18.03 -15.49 -2.24
N GLY A 206 17.43 -16.55 -2.81
CA GLY A 206 17.92 -17.92 -2.74
C GLY A 206 17.73 -18.59 -1.37
N LEU A 207 16.84 -18.07 -0.53
CA LEU A 207 16.58 -18.57 0.82
C LEU A 207 15.55 -19.70 0.86
N ILE A 208 14.62 -19.73 -0.10
CA ILE A 208 13.61 -20.80 -0.22
C ILE A 208 13.34 -21.15 -1.69
N SER A 209 12.77 -22.33 -1.92
CA SER A 209 12.33 -22.75 -3.25
C SER A 209 11.06 -22.01 -3.69
N ARG A 210 10.82 -21.90 -5.01
CA ARG A 210 9.54 -21.38 -5.55
C ARG A 210 8.35 -22.19 -5.03
N ALA A 211 8.49 -23.52 -4.95
CA ALA A 211 7.42 -24.39 -4.49
C ALA A 211 7.04 -24.09 -3.03
N ASP A 212 8.01 -23.90 -2.15
CA ASP A 212 7.75 -23.58 -0.74
C ASP A 212 7.23 -22.15 -0.56
N SER A 213 7.72 -21.21 -1.38
CA SER A 213 7.19 -19.86 -1.43
C SER A 213 5.70 -19.85 -1.74
N MET A 214 5.27 -20.59 -2.78
CA MET A 214 3.86 -20.63 -3.17
C MET A 214 2.97 -21.30 -2.12
N LYS A 215 3.47 -22.27 -1.34
CA LYS A 215 2.74 -22.82 -0.18
C LYS A 215 2.49 -21.76 0.90
N LEU A 216 3.50 -20.95 1.21
CA LEU A 216 3.37 -19.86 2.18
C LEU A 216 2.41 -18.78 1.66
N VAL A 217 2.53 -18.40 0.39
CA VAL A 217 1.60 -17.45 -0.26
C VAL A 217 0.17 -17.98 -0.21
N GLU A 218 -0.05 -19.27 -0.49
CA GLU A 218 -1.37 -19.91 -0.42
C GLU A 218 -1.95 -19.89 0.99
N TYR A 219 -1.14 -20.17 2.02
CA TYR A 219 -1.54 -20.05 3.42
C TYR A 219 -2.01 -18.62 3.77
N VAL A 220 -1.23 -17.60 3.42
CA VAL A 220 -1.59 -16.18 3.65
C VAL A 220 -2.88 -15.82 2.90
N ASN A 221 -3.04 -16.32 1.69
CA ASN A 221 -4.22 -16.13 0.86
C ASN A 221 -5.49 -16.74 1.48
N GLY A 222 -5.39 -17.88 2.17
CA GLY A 222 -6.50 -18.47 2.93
C GLY A 222 -6.96 -17.58 4.10
N LEU A 223 -6.01 -16.99 4.83
CA LEU A 223 -6.31 -16.05 5.91
C LEU A 223 -6.99 -14.78 5.38
N ALA A 224 -6.42 -14.17 4.34
CA ALA A 224 -6.97 -12.95 3.75
C ALA A 224 -8.40 -13.16 3.22
N ARG A 225 -8.68 -14.29 2.56
CA ARG A 225 -10.03 -14.62 2.03
C ARG A 225 -11.06 -14.94 3.10
N THR A 226 -10.62 -15.29 4.30
CA THR A 226 -11.51 -15.48 5.46
C THR A 226 -11.88 -14.12 6.07
N GLU A 227 -10.96 -13.17 6.04
CA GLU A 227 -11.12 -11.86 6.69
C GLU A 227 -11.79 -10.80 5.80
N PHE A 228 -11.52 -10.84 4.50
CA PHE A 228 -12.06 -9.87 3.54
C PHE A 228 -12.96 -10.56 2.51
N ASP A 229 -13.91 -9.80 1.96
CA ASP A 229 -14.92 -10.28 1.01
C ASP A 229 -14.60 -9.94 -0.45
N SER A 230 -13.62 -9.08 -0.69
CA SER A 230 -13.30 -8.51 -2.00
C SER A 230 -11.91 -7.88 -2.02
N TRP A 231 -11.35 -7.73 -3.23
CA TRP A 231 -10.13 -6.96 -3.44
C TRP A 231 -10.25 -5.51 -2.98
N ALA A 232 -11.43 -4.90 -3.15
CA ALA A 232 -11.67 -3.53 -2.71
C ALA A 232 -11.61 -3.41 -1.18
N ALA A 233 -12.19 -4.35 -0.44
CA ALA A 233 -12.08 -4.39 1.03
C ALA A 233 -10.64 -4.59 1.49
N PHE A 234 -9.92 -5.55 0.88
CA PHE A 234 -8.51 -5.78 1.16
C PHE A 234 -7.65 -4.53 0.88
N GLY A 235 -7.80 -3.92 -0.30
CA GLY A 235 -7.03 -2.74 -0.70
C GLY A 235 -7.26 -1.54 0.21
N ARG A 236 -8.50 -1.31 0.66
CA ARG A 236 -8.82 -0.26 1.62
C ARG A 236 -8.17 -0.50 2.98
N SER A 237 -8.21 -1.75 3.45
CA SER A 237 -7.52 -2.17 4.68
C SER A 237 -6.01 -1.98 4.57
N TYR A 238 -5.40 -2.37 3.44
CA TYR A 238 -3.99 -2.16 3.17
C TYR A 238 -3.61 -0.67 3.22
N ALA A 239 -4.34 0.19 2.50
CA ALA A 239 -4.02 1.61 2.41
C ALA A 239 -4.12 2.31 3.78
N LEU A 240 -5.21 2.07 4.53
CA LEU A 240 -5.37 2.66 5.86
C LEU A 240 -4.39 2.05 6.88
N GLY A 241 -4.21 0.72 6.85
CA GLY A 241 -3.30 0.00 7.74
C GLY A 241 -1.85 0.47 7.60
N ARG A 242 -1.40 0.72 6.37
CA ARG A 242 -0.07 1.27 6.10
C ARG A 242 0.13 2.62 6.77
N VAL A 243 -0.84 3.52 6.64
CA VAL A 243 -0.72 4.87 7.22
C VAL A 243 -0.75 4.82 8.74
N MET A 244 -1.71 4.08 9.30
CA MET A 244 -1.83 3.90 10.75
C MET A 244 -0.57 3.26 11.37
N HIS A 245 0.07 2.33 10.64
CA HIS A 245 1.33 1.72 11.06
C HIS A 245 2.46 2.76 11.16
N TRP A 246 2.60 3.64 10.17
CA TRP A 246 3.71 4.60 10.15
C TRP A 246 3.45 5.87 10.97
N SER A 247 2.19 6.19 11.25
CA SER A 247 1.83 7.32 12.11
C SER A 247 1.63 6.96 13.57
N ASP A 248 1.63 5.67 13.92
CA ASP A 248 1.26 5.16 15.24
C ASP A 248 -0.07 5.74 15.76
N GLY A 249 -1.05 5.91 14.85
CA GLY A 249 -2.36 6.46 15.17
C GLY A 249 -2.39 7.98 15.38
N THR A 250 -1.27 8.70 15.22
CA THR A 250 -1.27 10.17 15.16
C THR A 250 -1.80 10.64 13.81
N MET A 251 -2.44 11.82 13.77
CA MET A 251 -2.91 12.47 12.55
C MET A 251 -1.77 13.31 11.95
N ASP A 252 -1.05 12.75 10.97
CA ASP A 252 0.11 13.35 10.34
C ASP A 252 -0.13 13.50 8.82
N GLU A 253 -0.12 14.74 8.33
CA GLU A 253 -0.33 15.07 6.92
C GLU A 253 0.73 14.43 6.00
N LYS A 254 1.98 14.31 6.45
CA LYS A 254 3.05 13.66 5.68
C LYS A 254 2.75 12.19 5.48
N GLN A 255 2.22 11.51 6.50
CA GLN A 255 1.82 10.11 6.40
C GLN A 255 0.55 9.94 5.59
N ALA A 256 -0.41 10.87 5.69
CA ALA A 256 -1.57 10.90 4.81
C ALA A 256 -1.17 10.99 3.34
N ASN A 257 -0.23 11.88 3.01
CA ASN A 257 0.29 12.05 1.66
C ASN A 257 0.94 10.77 1.11
N ARG A 258 1.80 10.13 1.90
CA ARG A 258 2.43 8.83 1.58
C ARG A 258 1.41 7.70 1.44
N GLY A 259 0.37 7.70 2.27
CA GLY A 259 -0.75 6.77 2.19
C GLY A 259 -1.51 6.87 0.88
N GLY A 260 -1.58 8.07 0.32
CA GLY A 260 -2.21 8.30 -0.96
C GLY A 260 -1.62 7.49 -2.11
N ASP A 261 -0.33 7.15 -2.06
CA ASP A 261 0.29 6.30 -3.08
C ASP A 261 -0.29 4.87 -3.05
N ALA A 262 -0.64 4.35 -1.86
CA ALA A 262 -1.31 3.06 -1.72
C ALA A 262 -2.75 3.08 -2.27
N VAL A 263 -3.44 4.21 -2.16
CA VAL A 263 -4.78 4.39 -2.74
C VAL A 263 -4.69 4.42 -4.27
N VAL A 264 -3.76 5.18 -4.82
CA VAL A 264 -3.52 5.22 -6.28
C VAL A 264 -3.16 3.83 -6.81
N ALA A 265 -2.25 3.11 -6.14
CA ALA A 265 -1.91 1.74 -6.49
C ALA A 265 -3.13 0.79 -6.43
N MET A 266 -3.99 0.92 -5.42
CA MET A 266 -5.25 0.16 -5.33
C MET A 266 -6.16 0.46 -6.52
N GLN A 267 -6.31 1.73 -6.91
CA GLN A 267 -7.16 2.09 -8.04
C GLN A 267 -6.65 1.48 -9.35
N HIS A 268 -5.34 1.55 -9.58
CA HIS A 268 -4.73 0.89 -10.74
C HIS A 268 -4.96 -0.62 -10.68
N ALA A 269 -4.80 -1.24 -9.51
CA ALA A 269 -5.02 -2.67 -9.35
C ALA A 269 -6.47 -3.09 -9.61
N LEU A 270 -7.45 -2.28 -9.20
CA LEU A 270 -8.89 -2.54 -9.41
C LEU A 270 -9.36 -2.22 -10.83
N ASP A 271 -8.59 -1.45 -11.60
CA ASP A 271 -8.96 -1.04 -12.95
C ASP A 271 -8.66 -2.14 -13.98
N GLY A 272 -9.67 -2.97 -14.26
CA GLY A 272 -9.58 -4.04 -15.26
C GLY A 272 -9.26 -3.53 -16.68
N LYS A 273 -9.65 -2.30 -17.04
CA LYS A 273 -9.31 -1.71 -18.37
C LYS A 273 -7.82 -1.42 -18.49
N ARG A 274 -7.17 -1.12 -17.37
CA ARG A 274 -5.70 -0.98 -17.28
C ARG A 274 -4.99 -2.29 -17.00
N ARG A 275 -5.69 -3.43 -17.07
CA ARG A 275 -5.17 -4.76 -16.73
C ARG A 275 -4.71 -4.87 -15.27
N GLY A 276 -5.43 -4.17 -14.38
CA GLY A 276 -5.37 -4.31 -12.92
C GLY A 276 -5.44 -5.76 -12.47
N PRO A 277 -4.48 -6.30 -11.69
CA PRO A 277 -4.60 -7.67 -11.18
C PRO A 277 -5.90 -7.88 -10.40
N TRP A 278 -6.30 -6.93 -9.56
CA TRP A 278 -7.54 -7.03 -8.78
C TRP A 278 -8.82 -6.78 -9.60
N GLY A 279 -8.70 -6.14 -10.77
CA GLY A 279 -9.80 -5.97 -11.72
C GLY A 279 -9.95 -7.15 -12.70
N LEU A 280 -8.89 -7.91 -12.94
CA LEU A 280 -8.87 -9.07 -13.84
C LEU A 280 -9.11 -10.39 -13.10
N LEU A 281 -8.58 -10.53 -11.89
CA LEU A 281 -8.58 -11.78 -11.15
C LEU A 281 -9.73 -11.78 -10.13
N PRO A 282 -10.51 -12.88 -10.02
CA PRO A 282 -11.57 -12.98 -9.03
C PRO A 282 -10.99 -12.99 -7.61
N TRP A 283 -11.74 -12.48 -6.62
CA TRP A 283 -11.32 -12.58 -5.21
C TRP A 283 -11.26 -14.03 -4.73
N ARG A 284 -12.22 -14.86 -5.16
CA ARG A 284 -12.27 -16.29 -4.80
C ARG A 284 -11.41 -17.09 -5.78
N ILE A 285 -10.58 -17.99 -5.23
CA ILE A 285 -9.74 -18.95 -5.97
C ILE A 285 -10.48 -20.28 -6.07
#